data_AF-A0A3C1BKD2-F1
#
_entry.id   AF-A0A3C1BKD2-F1
#
_cell.length_a   1.000
_cell.length_b   1.000
_cell.length_c   1.000
_cell.angle_alpha   90.00
_cell.angle_beta   90.00
_cell.angle_gamma   90.00
#
_symmetry.space_group_name_H-M   'P 1'
#
loop_
_entity.id
_entity.type
_entity.pdbx_description
1 polymer ?
#
loop_
_entity_poly.entity_id
_entity_poly.type
_entity_poly.pdbx_seq_one_letter_code
_entity_poly.pdbx_strand_id
1 'polypeptide(L)'
;MAPPREKIFEKVALKQRLDVMRKSRSLAVLREELQKTESLCEQLDAILKDIMTRTGEQSVASLRADSWYRTNVLEQLKTLENRGQFLRTEINDANTELAKVRRKETRALEAARDQKRQRLEKAEQKRESELPLRNKRGVIR
;
A
#
# COMPACT_ATOMS: atom_id res chain seq x y z
N MET A 1 -7.68 -34.97 12.37
CA MET A 1 -7.46 -33.99 13.45
C MET A 1 -7.43 -32.59 12.86
N ALA A 2 -8.12 -31.61 13.46
CA ALA A 2 -8.09 -30.22 13.00
C ALA A 2 -6.67 -29.63 13.15
N PRO A 3 -6.22 -28.76 12.23
CA PRO A 3 -4.91 -28.13 12.32
C PRO A 3 -4.79 -27.29 13.60
N PRO A 4 -3.62 -27.23 14.25
CA PRO A 4 -3.38 -26.33 15.39
C PRO A 4 -3.74 -24.88 15.02
N ARG A 5 -4.42 -24.17 15.93
CA ARG A 5 -4.86 -22.78 15.71
C ARG A 5 -3.71 -21.85 15.29
N GLU A 6 -2.51 -22.07 15.81
CA GLU A 6 -1.25 -21.44 15.38
C GLU A 6 -1.10 -21.45 13.84
N LYS A 7 -1.20 -22.62 13.20
CA LYS A 7 -1.04 -22.77 11.75
C LYS A 7 -2.13 -22.07 10.95
N ILE A 8 -3.33 -21.87 11.53
CA ILE A 8 -4.41 -21.13 10.89
C ILE A 8 -4.05 -19.65 10.85
N PHE A 9 -3.60 -19.08 11.96
CA PHE A 9 -3.19 -17.68 12.03
C PHE A 9 -1.96 -17.39 11.17
N GLU A 10 -0.99 -18.31 11.09
CA GLU A 10 0.14 -18.20 10.15
C GLU A 10 -0.33 -18.12 8.69
N LYS A 11 -1.27 -18.98 8.29
CA LYS A 11 -1.86 -18.94 6.93
C LYS A 11 -2.61 -17.63 6.68
N VAL A 12 -3.33 -17.10 7.67
CA VAL A 12 -4.00 -15.79 7.56
C VAL A 12 -2.96 -14.69 7.37
N ALA A 13 -1.87 -14.70 8.13
CA ALA A 13 -0.81 -13.71 8.00
C ALA A 13 -0.16 -13.77 6.62
N LEU A 14 0.14 -14.98 6.11
CA LEU A 14 0.66 -15.19 4.76
C LEU A 14 -0.29 -14.64 3.68
N LYS A 15 -1.60 -14.88 3.83
CA LYS A 15 -2.61 -14.31 2.93
C LYS A 15 -2.55 -12.78 2.94
N GLN A 16 -2.53 -12.16 4.13
CA GLN A 16 -2.45 -10.70 4.24
C GLN A 16 -1.15 -10.16 3.61
N ARG A 17 -0.02 -10.85 3.80
CA ARG A 17 1.26 -10.47 3.20
C ARG A 17 1.22 -10.48 1.67
N LEU A 18 0.61 -11.50 1.07
CA LEU A 18 0.40 -11.55 -0.38
C LEU A 18 -0.48 -10.39 -0.87
N ASP A 19 -1.53 -10.06 -0.11
CA ASP A 19 -2.39 -8.92 -0.43
C ASP A 19 -1.63 -7.58 -0.31
N VAL A 20 -0.75 -7.42 0.69
CA VAL A 20 0.16 -6.27 0.80
C VAL A 20 1.06 -6.15 -0.43
N MET A 21 1.66 -7.24 -0.88
CA MET A 21 2.55 -7.24 -2.05
C MET A 21 1.79 -6.83 -3.32
N ARG A 22 0.60 -7.41 -3.54
CA ARG A 22 -0.27 -7.07 -4.68
C ARG A 22 -0.65 -5.59 -4.68
N LYS A 23 -1.15 -5.09 -3.55
CA LYS A 23 -1.55 -3.68 -3.39
C LYS A 23 -0.36 -2.73 -3.55
N SER A 24 0.82 -3.10 -3.04
CA SER A 24 2.04 -2.30 -3.20
C SER A 24 2.46 -2.18 -4.66
N ARG A 25 2.31 -3.26 -5.45
CA ARG A 25 2.57 -3.22 -6.90
C ARG A 25 1.58 -2.29 -7.63
N SER A 26 0.28 -2.40 -7.34
CA SER A 26 -0.72 -1.50 -7.93
C SER A 26 -0.44 -0.04 -7.56
N LEU A 27 -0.06 0.23 -6.31
CA LEU A 27 0.30 1.57 -5.86
C LEU A 27 1.52 2.14 -6.60
N ALA A 28 2.51 1.29 -6.93
CA ALA A 28 3.66 1.73 -7.73
C ALA A 28 3.24 2.19 -9.13
N VAL A 29 2.32 1.47 -9.77
CA VAL A 29 1.76 1.86 -11.08
C VAL A 29 1.02 3.20 -10.98
N LEU A 30 0.17 3.39 -9.96
CA LEU A 30 -0.54 4.65 -9.78
C LEU A 30 0.42 5.84 -9.58
N ARG A 31 1.52 5.64 -8.84
CA ARG A 31 2.54 6.68 -8.65
C ARG A 31 3.28 7.01 -9.94
N GLU A 32 3.61 6.00 -10.74
CA GLU A 32 4.23 6.21 -12.05
C GLU A 32 3.30 7.01 -12.99
N GLU A 33 2.01 6.65 -13.02
CA GLU A 33 1.01 7.38 -13.81
C GLU A 33 0.80 8.82 -13.32
N LEU A 34 0.85 9.06 -12.00
CA LEU A 34 0.81 10.40 -11.45
C LEU A 34 2.04 11.21 -11.90
N GLN A 35 3.24 10.64 -11.79
CA GLN A 35 4.48 11.29 -12.22
C GLN A 35 4.47 11.63 -13.71
N LYS A 36 3.98 10.71 -14.56
CA LYS A 36 3.81 10.97 -16.00
C LYS A 36 2.83 12.12 -16.24
N THR A 37 1.71 12.13 -15.52
CA THR A 37 0.68 13.17 -15.64
C THR A 37 1.24 14.54 -15.23
N GLU A 38 1.97 14.62 -14.11
CA GLU A 38 2.61 15.85 -13.65
C GLU A 38 3.66 16.35 -14.65
N SER A 39 4.49 15.45 -15.20
CA SER A 39 5.47 15.83 -16.23
C SER A 39 4.81 16.32 -17.52
N LEU A 40 3.69 15.73 -17.94
CA LEU A 40 2.94 16.22 -19.09
C LEU A 40 2.34 17.61 -18.84
N CYS A 41 1.84 17.88 -17.63
CA CYS A 41 1.39 19.23 -17.27
C CYS A 41 2.52 20.25 -17.39
N GLU A 42 3.71 19.95 -16.85
CA GLU A 42 4.87 20.84 -16.94
C GLU A 42 5.29 21.12 -18.39
N GLN A 43 5.26 20.10 -19.25
CA GLN A 43 5.57 20.25 -20.68
C GLN A 43 4.55 21.12 -21.41
N LEU A 44 3.25 20.93 -21.15
CA LEU A 44 2.19 21.73 -21.76
C LEU A 44 2.22 23.19 -21.26
N ASP A 45 2.54 23.42 -19.99
CA ASP A 45 2.77 24.76 -19.45
C ASP A 45 3.96 25.44 -20.11
N ALA A 46 5.04 24.70 -20.38
CA ALA A 46 6.19 25.23 -21.11
C ALA A 46 5.82 25.62 -22.55
N ILE A 47 5.02 24.80 -23.24
CA ILE A 47 4.50 25.10 -24.58
C ILE A 47 3.63 26.36 -24.56
N LEU A 48 2.74 26.51 -23.57
CA LEU A 48 1.92 27.71 -23.44
C LEU A 48 2.77 28.96 -23.23
N LYS A 49 3.79 28.87 -22.37
CA LYS A 49 4.72 29.97 -22.14
C LYS A 49 5.44 30.36 -23.44
N ASP A 50 5.95 29.39 -24.20
CA ASP A 50 6.59 29.64 -25.49
C ASP A 50 5.64 30.39 -26.44
N ILE A 51 4.41 29.89 -26.62
CA ILE A 51 3.38 30.53 -27.46
C ILE A 51 3.10 31.97 -27.00
N MET A 52 3.03 32.21 -25.69
CA MET A 52 2.75 33.54 -25.13
C MET A 52 3.94 34.52 -25.21
N THR A 53 5.17 34.01 -25.23
CA THR A 53 6.39 34.83 -25.27
C THR A 53 6.95 35.06 -26.66
N ARG A 54 6.35 34.48 -27.71
CA ARG A 54 6.77 34.76 -29.10
C ARG A 54 6.56 36.24 -29.42
N THR A 55 7.68 36.92 -29.65
CA THR A 55 7.72 38.33 -30.07
C THR A 55 8.35 38.44 -31.46
N GLY A 56 7.75 39.21 -32.36
CA GLY A 56 8.24 39.43 -33.72
C GLY A 56 7.11 39.70 -34.71
N GLU A 57 7.44 39.95 -35.98
CA GLU A 57 6.44 40.00 -37.05
C GLU A 57 5.80 38.62 -37.22
N GLN A 58 4.49 38.53 -37.00
CA GLN A 58 3.71 37.31 -37.14
C GLN A 58 2.67 37.47 -38.23
N SER A 59 2.52 36.45 -39.07
CA SER A 59 1.42 36.40 -40.03
C SER A 59 0.08 36.20 -39.31
N VAL A 60 -1.01 36.69 -39.90
CA VAL A 60 -2.36 36.45 -39.39
C VAL A 60 -2.66 34.95 -39.26
N ALA A 61 -2.10 34.12 -40.16
CA ALA A 61 -2.22 32.67 -40.08
C ALA A 61 -1.52 32.10 -38.83
N SER A 62 -0.32 32.59 -38.49
CA SER A 62 0.40 32.20 -37.27
C SER A 62 -0.39 32.56 -36.02
N LEU A 63 -0.94 33.77 -35.95
CA LEU A 63 -1.75 34.22 -34.81
C LEU A 63 -3.01 33.36 -34.60
N ARG A 64 -3.68 32.95 -35.68
CA ARG A 64 -4.82 32.04 -35.59
C ARG A 64 -4.41 30.65 -35.12
N ALA A 65 -3.30 30.13 -35.64
CA ALA A 65 -2.77 28.84 -35.20
C ALA A 65 -2.42 28.88 -33.71
N ASP A 66 -1.71 29.91 -33.24
CA ASP A 66 -1.33 30.09 -31.84
C ASP A 66 -2.56 30.17 -30.93
N SER A 67 -3.62 30.88 -31.34
CA SER A 67 -4.89 30.95 -30.60
C SER A 67 -5.57 29.57 -30.49
N TRP A 68 -5.58 28.80 -31.58
CA TRP A 68 -6.14 27.45 -31.62
C TRP A 68 -5.34 26.48 -30.72
N TYR A 69 -4.00 26.47 -30.85
CA TYR A 69 -3.14 25.66 -30.02
C TYR A 69 -3.25 26.02 -28.54
N ARG A 70 -3.28 27.31 -28.21
CA ARG A 70 -3.47 27.78 -26.83
C ARG A 70 -4.75 27.23 -26.22
N THR A 71 -5.86 27.27 -26.95
CA THR A 71 -7.15 26.76 -26.46
C THR A 71 -7.08 25.26 -26.20
N ASN A 72 -6.53 24.48 -27.14
CA ASN A 72 -6.39 23.04 -26.97
C ASN A 72 -5.45 22.66 -25.83
N VAL A 73 -4.32 23.36 -25.67
CA VAL A 73 -3.37 23.07 -24.61
C VAL A 73 -3.98 23.37 -23.24
N LEU A 74 -4.74 24.47 -23.11
CA LEU A 74 -5.47 24.78 -21.87
C LEU A 74 -6.52 23.72 -21.52
N GLU A 75 -7.24 23.19 -22.52
CA GLU A 75 -8.20 22.10 -22.31
C GLU A 75 -7.51 20.79 -21.88
N GLN A 76 -6.39 20.46 -22.51
CA GLN A 76 -5.58 19.29 -22.14
C GLN A 76 -4.99 19.41 -20.73
N LEU A 77 -4.48 20.59 -20.36
CA LEU A 77 -3.99 20.87 -19.02
C LEU A 77 -5.08 20.64 -17.97
N LYS A 78 -6.26 21.21 -18.17
CA LYS A 78 -7.39 21.01 -17.25
C LYS A 78 -7.75 19.53 -17.09
N THR A 79 -7.70 18.78 -18.19
CA THR A 79 -7.97 17.33 -18.18
C THR A 79 -6.91 16.57 -17.39
N LEU A 80 -5.63 16.90 -17.58
CA LEU A 80 -4.52 16.27 -16.88
C LEU A 80 -4.48 16.66 -15.40
N GLU A 81 -4.81 17.90 -15.05
CA GLU A 81 -4.95 18.35 -13.66
C GLU A 81 -6.04 17.54 -12.93
N ASN A 82 -7.21 17.37 -13.55
CA ASN A 82 -8.28 16.53 -13.02
C ASN A 82 -7.83 15.08 -12.83
N ARG A 83 -7.11 14.52 -13.81
CA ARG A 83 -6.53 13.18 -13.72
C ARG A 83 -5.51 13.09 -12.58
N GLY A 84 -4.67 14.10 -12.40
CA GLY A 84 -3.69 14.18 -11.32
C GLY A 84 -4.36 14.21 -9.95
N GLN A 85 -5.43 15.00 -9.78
CA GLN A 85 -6.22 15.02 -8.54
C GLN A 85 -6.88 13.66 -8.25
N PHE A 86 -7.44 13.03 -9.28
CA PHE A 86 -8.01 11.68 -9.16
C PHE A 86 -6.95 10.67 -8.70
N LEU A 87 -5.79 10.62 -9.37
CA LEU A 87 -4.70 9.71 -9.05
C LEU A 87 -4.16 9.92 -7.63
N ARG A 88 -4.03 11.18 -7.18
CA ARG A 88 -3.61 11.50 -5.80
C ARG A 88 -4.62 10.96 -4.77
N THR A 89 -5.91 11.07 -5.06
CA THR A 89 -6.98 10.55 -4.21
C THR A 89 -6.92 9.02 -4.15
N GLU A 90 -6.80 8.36 -5.30
CA GLU A 90 -6.70 6.91 -5.39
C GLU A 90 -5.45 6.36 -4.70
N ILE A 91 -4.31 7.05 -4.81
CA ILE A 91 -3.08 6.73 -4.06
C ILE A 91 -3.31 6.81 -2.55
N ASN A 92 -4.00 7.85 -2.08
CA ASN A 92 -4.29 8.02 -0.66
C ASN A 92 -5.21 6.90 -0.12
N ASP A 93 -6.24 6.55 -0.87
CA ASP A 93 -7.15 5.46 -0.52
C ASP A 93 -6.43 4.11 -0.53
N ALA A 94 -5.60 3.86 -1.54
CA ALA A 94 -4.77 2.66 -1.63
C ALA A 94 -3.78 2.55 -0.47
N ASN A 95 -3.15 3.65 -0.05
CA ASN A 95 -2.28 3.69 1.14
C ASN A 95 -3.05 3.36 2.42
N THR A 96 -4.25 3.91 2.58
CA THR A 96 -5.12 3.65 3.73
C THR A 96 -5.51 2.17 3.81
N GLU A 97 -5.89 1.58 2.67
CA GLU A 97 -6.19 0.15 2.59
C GLU A 97 -4.95 -0.72 2.84
N LEU A 98 -3.79 -0.34 2.30
CA LEU A 98 -2.53 -1.04 2.55
C LEU A 98 -2.19 -1.07 4.05
N ALA A 99 -2.37 0.06 4.75
CA ALA A 99 -2.17 0.15 6.19
C ALA A 99 -3.12 -0.78 6.96
N LYS A 100 -4.40 -0.86 6.56
CA LYS A 100 -5.38 -1.78 7.17
C LYS A 100 -4.95 -3.25 6.99
N VAL A 101 -4.51 -3.64 5.80
CA VAL A 101 -4.04 -5.01 5.53
C VAL A 101 -2.79 -5.34 6.35
N ARG A 102 -1.81 -4.42 6.42
CA ARG A 102 -0.60 -4.59 7.26
C ARG A 102 -0.93 -4.76 8.75
N ARG A 103 -1.91 -4.01 9.26
CA ARG A 103 -2.41 -4.18 10.64
C ARG A 103 -3.02 -5.57 10.85
N LYS A 104 -3.80 -6.07 9.88
CA LYS A 104 -4.37 -7.43 9.94
C LYS A 104 -3.29 -8.51 9.91
N GLU A 105 -2.26 -8.35 9.07
CA GLU A 105 -1.09 -9.24 9.04
C GLU A 105 -0.42 -9.31 10.41
N THR A 106 -0.11 -8.15 10.98
CA THR A 106 0.56 -8.04 12.29
C THR A 106 -0.24 -8.73 13.39
N ARG A 107 -1.55 -8.45 13.47
CA ARG A 107 -2.46 -9.10 14.43
C ARG A 107 -2.51 -10.62 14.26
N ALA A 108 -2.48 -11.10 13.01
CA ALA A 108 -2.47 -12.55 12.75
C ALA A 108 -1.16 -13.19 13.22
N LEU A 109 -0.01 -12.52 13.03
CA LEU A 109 1.28 -13.00 13.54
C LEU A 109 1.32 -13.02 15.08
N GLU A 110 0.79 -11.99 15.73
CA GLU A 110 0.66 -11.94 17.18
C GLU A 110 -0.22 -13.09 17.71
N ALA A 111 -1.39 -13.29 17.10
CA ALA A 111 -2.29 -14.39 17.46
C ALA A 111 -1.64 -15.77 17.27
N ALA A 112 -0.85 -15.95 16.21
CA ALA A 112 -0.10 -17.19 15.99
C ALA A 112 0.93 -17.44 17.12
N ARG A 113 1.69 -16.41 17.50
CA ARG A 113 2.67 -16.47 18.59
C ARG A 113 2.01 -16.80 19.93
N ASP A 114 0.88 -16.17 20.24
CA ASP A 114 0.14 -16.43 21.46
C ASP A 114 -0.40 -17.86 21.52
N GLN A 115 -0.95 -18.37 20.41
CA GLN A 115 -1.40 -19.77 20.34
C GLN A 115 -0.24 -20.77 20.50
N LYS A 116 0.93 -20.46 19.93
CA LYS A 116 2.14 -21.26 20.11
C LYS A 116 2.56 -21.30 21.57
N ARG A 117 2.61 -20.13 22.24
CA ARG A 117 2.96 -20.00 23.66
C ARG A 117 2.02 -20.81 24.54
N GLN A 118 0.70 -20.62 24.39
CA GLN A 118 -0.31 -21.37 25.12
C GLN A 118 -0.20 -22.90 24.93
N ARG A 119 0.16 -23.35 23.73
CA ARG A 119 0.35 -24.78 23.44
C ARG A 119 1.56 -25.34 24.18
N LEU A 120 2.66 -24.59 24.24
CA LEU A 120 3.88 -24.99 24.95
C LEU A 120 3.65 -25.01 26.46
N GLU A 121 3.03 -23.96 27.02
CA GLU A 121 2.67 -23.89 28.45
C GLU A 121 1.78 -25.08 28.86
N LYS A 122 0.77 -25.43 28.06
CA LYS A 122 -0.07 -26.61 28.33
C LYS A 122 0.71 -27.93 28.27
N ALA A 123 1.68 -28.03 27.37
CA ALA A 123 2.52 -29.23 27.26
C ALA A 123 3.47 -29.35 28.46
N GLU A 124 3.99 -28.22 28.96
CA GLU A 124 4.83 -28.15 30.16
C GLU A 124 4.02 -28.47 31.42
N GLN A 125 2.86 -27.85 31.63
CA GLN A 125 1.95 -28.17 32.74
C GLN A 125 1.57 -29.66 32.77
N LYS A 126 1.32 -30.25 31.59
CA LYS A 126 1.04 -31.68 31.49
C LYS A 126 2.24 -32.51 31.94
N ARG A 127 3.45 -32.19 31.50
CA ARG A 127 4.69 -32.86 31.94
C ARG A 127 4.92 -32.72 33.44
N GLU A 128 4.70 -31.53 33.99
CA GLU A 128 4.82 -31.28 35.44
C GLU A 128 3.80 -32.09 36.24
N SER A 129 2.56 -32.22 35.75
CA SER A 129 1.52 -33.03 36.39
C SER A 129 1.78 -34.55 36.31
N GLU A 130 2.54 -34.99 35.31
CA GLU A 130 2.94 -36.38 35.12
C GLU A 130 4.22 -36.75 35.89
N LEU A 131 4.91 -35.78 36.51
CA LEU A 131 6.01 -36.06 37.42
C LEU A 131 5.46 -36.76 38.67
N PRO A 132 5.97 -37.95 39.05
CA PRO A 132 5.53 -38.63 40.26
C PRO A 132 5.78 -37.74 41.47
N LEU A 133 4.78 -37.64 42.37
CA LEU A 133 4.90 -36.95 43.65
C LEU A 133 6.19 -37.43 44.34
N ARG A 134 7.21 -36.59 44.35
CA ARG A 134 8.52 -36.89 44.94
C ARG A 134 8.25 -37.29 46.40
N ASN A 135 8.40 -38.58 46.66
CA ASN A 135 8.06 -39.25 47.91
C ASN A 135 8.79 -38.56 49.07
N LYS A 136 8.13 -37.63 49.77
CA LYS A 136 8.62 -37.04 51.04
C LYS A 136 8.37 -38.02 52.19
N ARG A 137 8.80 -39.27 52.03
CA ARG A 137 8.80 -40.28 53.09
C ARG A 137 10.24 -40.67 53.41
N GLY A 138 10.82 -39.85 54.27
CA GLY A 138 12.09 -39.99 54.96
C GLY A 138 12.25 -38.68 55.72
N VAL A 139 12.23 -38.61 57.04
CA VAL A 139 12.76 -39.51 58.05
C VAL A 139 11.89 -39.32 59.31
N ILE A 140 11.33 -40.40 59.87
CA ILE A 140 10.81 -40.38 61.25
C ILE A 140 11.98 -40.77 62.15
N ARG A 141 12.22 -39.94 63.17
CA ARG A 141 13.25 -40.06 64.21
C ARG A 141 13.16 -41.37 64.99
#